data_AF-A0AAW9JLP7-F1
#
_entry.id   AF-A0AAW9JLP7-F1
#
_cell.length_a   1.000
_cell.length_b   1.000
_cell.length_c   1.000
_cell.angle_alpha   90.00
_cell.angle_beta   90.00
_cell.angle_gamma   90.00
#
_symmetry.space_group_name_H-M   'P 1'
#
loop_
_entity.id
_entity.type
_entity.pdbx_description
1 polymer ?
#
loop_
_entity_poly.entity_id
_entity_poly.type
_entity_poly.pdbx_seq_one_letter_code
_entity_poly.pdbx_strand_id
1 'polypeptide(L)'
;SIMFQMRQLLLMKKKRELSEYKAIYMIKDYFLLLFQTIQKNTQELSRVLLRLFNLLQQNGRKSHRYKKKTVFDILSVVYNCTMSDNQAA
;
A
#
# COMPACT_ATOMS: atom_id res chain seq x y z
N SER A 1 -2.24 -1.37 11.30
CA SER A 1 -2.99 -0.17 10.84
C SER A 1 -3.36 -0.33 9.36
N ILE A 2 -4.37 0.40 8.87
CA ILE A 2 -4.82 0.37 7.45
C ILE A 2 -3.66 0.65 6.49
N MET A 3 -2.76 1.56 6.85
CA MET A 3 -1.55 1.88 6.08
C MET A 3 -0.58 0.69 5.94
N PHE A 4 -0.47 -0.16 6.97
CA PHE A 4 0.29 -1.39 6.86
C PHE A 4 -0.37 -2.35 5.85
N GLN A 5 -1.68 -2.55 5.94
CA GLN A 5 -2.43 -3.41 5.01
C GLN A 5 -2.34 -2.93 3.55
N MET A 6 -2.45 -1.63 3.28
CA MET A 6 -2.30 -1.07 1.93
C MET A 6 -0.90 -1.30 1.34
N ARG A 7 0.15 -1.16 2.15
CA ARG A 7 1.53 -1.42 1.71
C ARG A 7 1.81 -2.91 1.53
N GLN A 8 1.23 -3.77 2.37
CA GLN A 8 1.28 -5.22 2.17
C GLN A 8 0.59 -5.62 0.85
N LEU A 9 -0.57 -5.05 0.55
CA LEU A 9 -1.26 -5.26 -0.73
C LEU A 9 -0.41 -4.83 -1.94
N LEU A 10 0.27 -3.68 -1.87
CA LEU A 10 1.19 -3.22 -2.92
C LEU A 10 2.40 -4.15 -3.07
N LEU A 11 2.93 -4.66 -1.97
CA LEU A 11 4.04 -5.60 -1.98
C LEU A 11 3.63 -6.95 -2.60
N MET A 12 2.50 -7.52 -2.15
CA MET A 12 2.02 -8.81 -2.63
C MET A 12 1.61 -8.76 -4.11
N LYS A 13 0.76 -7.81 -4.50
CA LYS A 13 0.18 -7.78 -5.84
C LYS A 13 1.11 -7.18 -6.89
N LYS A 14 1.99 -6.25 -6.49
CA LYS A 14 2.78 -5.46 -7.44
C LYS A 14 4.29 -5.51 -7.20
N LYS A 15 4.76 -6.26 -6.19
CA LYS A 15 6.18 -6.39 -5.81
C LYS A 15 6.87 -5.04 -5.60
N ARG A 16 6.12 -4.07 -5.07
CA ARG A 16 6.59 -2.70 -4.83
C ARG A 16 6.55 -2.39 -3.36
N GLU A 17 7.67 -1.88 -2.84
CA GLU A 17 7.73 -1.40 -1.47
C GLU A 17 7.73 0.12 -1.40
N LEU A 18 7.03 0.61 -0.39
CA LEU A 18 6.92 2.01 -0.03
C LEU A 18 7.20 2.13 1.48
N SER A 19 8.03 3.10 1.88
CA SER A 19 8.24 3.35 3.32
C SER A 19 6.98 3.95 3.95
N GLU A 20 6.78 3.67 5.25
CA GLU A 20 5.67 4.24 6.03
C GLU A 20 5.65 5.76 5.91
N TYR A 21 6.78 6.38 6.20
CA TYR A 21 6.93 7.82 6.14
C TYR A 21 6.58 8.42 4.77
N LYS A 22 7.01 7.76 3.68
CA LYS A 22 6.74 8.23 2.32
C LYS A 22 5.26 8.06 1.94
N ALA A 23 4.62 6.99 2.42
CA ALA A 23 3.18 6.80 2.27
C ALA A 23 2.38 7.86 3.04
N ILE A 24 2.75 8.15 4.29
CA ILE A 24 2.12 9.18 5.12
C ILE A 24 2.21 10.54 4.43
N TYR A 25 3.38 10.90 3.90
CA TYR A 25 3.56 12.17 3.21
C TYR A 25 2.66 12.30 1.97
N MET A 26 2.56 11.25 1.14
CA MET A 26 1.66 11.27 -0.03
C MET A 26 0.19 11.35 0.35
N ILE A 27 -0.21 10.69 1.44
CA ILE A 27 -1.59 10.74 1.92
C ILE A 27 -1.89 12.11 2.52
N LYS A 28 -0.92 12.74 3.22
CA LYS A 28 -1.02 14.11 3.77
C LYS A 28 -1.50 15.10 2.70
N ASP A 29 -0.91 15.04 1.52
CA ASP A 29 -1.25 15.94 0.41
C ASP A 29 -2.66 15.68 -0.16
N TYR A 30 -3.19 14.47 0.04
CA TYR A 30 -4.52 14.05 -0.40
C TYR A 30 -5.64 14.25 0.64
N PHE A 31 -5.32 14.54 1.90
CA PHE A 31 -6.31 14.63 2.98
C PHE A 31 -7.41 15.66 2.71
N LEU A 32 -7.02 16.86 2.24
CA LEU A 32 -7.99 17.92 1.94
C LEU A 32 -8.95 17.50 0.82
N LEU A 33 -8.40 16.82 -0.20
CA LEU A 33 -9.14 16.34 -1.38
C LEU A 33 -10.09 15.19 -1.02
N LEU A 34 -9.68 14.32 -0.09
CA LEU A 34 -10.53 13.27 0.47
C LEU A 34 -11.68 13.86 1.30
N PHE A 35 -11.40 14.83 2.17
CA PHE A 35 -12.44 15.47 2.99
C PHE A 35 -13.52 16.14 2.13
N GLN A 36 -13.11 16.89 1.11
CA GLN A 36 -14.03 17.54 0.19
C GLN A 36 -14.87 16.56 -0.63
N THR A 37 -14.31 15.40 -1.01
CA THR A 37 -15.03 14.40 -1.82
C THR A 37 -15.99 13.54 -1.00
N ILE A 38 -15.67 13.25 0.27
CA ILE A 38 -16.59 12.61 1.22
C ILE A 38 -17.88 13.44 1.35
N GLN A 39 -17.75 14.76 1.43
CA GLN A 39 -18.89 15.65 1.61
C GLN A 39 -19.79 15.77 0.36
N LYS A 40 -19.28 15.45 -0.84
CA LYS A 40 -19.98 15.67 -2.11
C LYS A 40 -20.66 14.43 -2.69
N ASN A 41 -19.93 13.36 -2.99
CA ASN A 41 -20.50 12.18 -3.64
C ASN A 41 -19.58 10.95 -3.55
N THR A 42 -20.17 9.75 -3.42
CA THR A 42 -19.42 8.48 -3.27
C THR A 42 -18.66 8.08 -4.54
N GLN A 43 -19.14 8.45 -5.72
CA GLN A 43 -18.45 8.16 -6.99
C GLN A 43 -17.14 8.95 -7.14
N GLU A 44 -17.14 10.23 -6.78
CA GLU A 44 -15.94 11.08 -6.83
C GLU A 44 -14.90 10.65 -5.80
N LEU A 45 -15.34 10.16 -4.64
CA LEU A 45 -14.48 9.54 -3.64
C LEU A 45 -13.70 8.36 -4.23
N SER A 46 -14.38 7.44 -4.93
CA SER A 46 -13.72 6.27 -5.52
C SER A 46 -12.67 6.65 -6.56
N ARG A 47 -12.93 7.70 -7.36
CA ARG A 47 -11.96 8.25 -8.34
C ARG A 47 -10.71 8.81 -7.67
N VAL A 48 -10.86 9.56 -6.57
CA VAL A 48 -9.73 10.11 -5.82
C VAL A 48 -8.90 9.02 -5.17
N LEU A 49 -9.55 8.01 -4.56
CA LEU A 49 -8.87 6.87 -3.96
C LEU A 49 -8.07 6.06 -4.99
N LEU A 50 -8.62 5.82 -6.18
CA LEU A 50 -7.92 5.15 -7.27
C LEU A 50 -6.70 5.95 -7.75
N ARG A 51 -6.81 7.28 -7.86
CA ARG A 51 -5.68 8.15 -8.21
C ARG A 51 -4.58 8.10 -7.17
N LEU A 52 -4.93 8.20 -5.88
CA LEU A 52 -3.99 8.07 -4.77
C LEU A 52 -3.27 6.72 -4.80
N PHE A 53 -4.00 5.63 -5.05
CA PHE A 53 -3.42 4.30 -5.17
C PHE A 53 -2.40 4.20 -6.33
N ASN A 54 -2.73 4.77 -7.49
CA ASN A 54 -1.82 4.80 -8.64
C ASN A 54 -0.55 5.62 -8.34
N LEU A 55 -0.66 6.74 -7.63
CA LEU A 55 0.51 7.52 -7.21
C LEU A 55 1.39 6.77 -6.22
N LEU A 56 0.80 6.13 -5.21
CA LEU A 56 1.53 5.29 -4.26
C LEU A 56 2.25 4.15 -4.99
N GLN A 57 1.60 3.54 -5.99
CA GLN A 57 2.22 2.53 -6.84
C GLN A 57 3.40 3.10 -7.63
N GLN A 58 3.24 4.22 -8.33
CA GLN A 58 4.30 4.82 -9.16
C GLN A 58 5.52 5.22 -8.34
N ASN A 59 5.30 5.74 -7.13
CA ASN A 59 6.36 6.19 -6.23
C ASN A 59 6.96 5.10 -5.33
N GLY A 60 6.30 3.94 -5.25
CA GLY A 60 6.78 2.72 -4.62
C GLY A 60 7.82 2.01 -5.48
N ARG A 61 9.01 2.62 -5.63
CA ARG A 61 10.13 2.05 -6.40
C ARG A 61 11.26 1.53 -5.52
N LYS A 62 11.06 1.40 -4.19
CA LYS A 62 12.04 0.72 -3.34
C LYS A 62 11.91 -0.78 -3.65
N SER A 63 12.81 -1.30 -4.45
CA SER A 63 12.79 -2.69 -4.95
C SER A 63 13.85 -3.58 -4.30
N HIS A 64 14.51 -3.11 -3.25
CA HIS A 64 15.71 -3.79 -2.74
C HIS A 64 15.40 -5.00 -1.82
N ARG A 65 14.21 -5.07 -1.19
CA ARG A 65 13.91 -6.08 -0.16
C ARG A 65 13.17 -7.32 -0.66
N TYR A 66 12.57 -7.32 -1.85
CA TYR A 66 12.01 -8.57 -2.42
C TYR A 66 13.08 -9.65 -2.66
N LYS A 67 14.36 -9.27 -2.85
CA LYS A 67 15.48 -10.21 -2.96
C LYS A 67 16.21 -10.48 -1.64
N LYS A 68 15.91 -9.76 -0.55
CA LYS A 68 16.69 -9.83 0.70
C LYS A 68 15.78 -10.16 1.88
N LYS A 69 16.15 -11.22 2.62
CA LYS A 69 15.49 -11.59 3.86
C LYS A 69 15.58 -10.45 4.88
N THR A 70 14.50 -10.21 5.58
CA THR A 70 14.38 -9.19 6.61
C THR A 70 14.66 -9.80 7.97
N VAL A 71 14.88 -8.96 8.97
CA VAL A 71 15.07 -9.44 10.35
C VAL A 71 13.89 -10.32 10.79
N PHE A 72 12.66 -10.04 10.36
CA PHE A 72 11.50 -10.89 10.65
C PHE A 72 11.53 -12.24 9.91
N ASP A 73 12.01 -12.26 8.66
CA ASP A 73 12.18 -13.50 7.89
C ASP A 73 13.33 -14.36 8.44
N ILE A 74 14.33 -13.74 9.08
CA ILE A 74 15.46 -14.41 9.74
C ILE A 74 15.02 -14.95 11.11
N LEU A 75 14.25 -14.16 11.86
CA LEU A 75 13.73 -14.53 13.17
C LEU A 75 12.49 -15.44 13.10
N SER A 76 12.06 -15.84 11.90
CA SER A 76 10.84 -16.63 11.65
C SER A 76 9.60 -16.07 12.37
N VAL A 77 9.52 -14.76 12.53
CA VAL A 77 8.34 -14.09 13.10
C VAL A 77 7.29 -14.03 12.00
N VAL A 78 6.49 -15.08 11.90
CA VAL A 78 5.40 -15.19 10.93
C VAL A 78 4.33 -14.18 11.31
N TYR A 79 4.24 -13.09 10.57
CA TYR A 79 2.98 -12.37 10.48
C TYR A 79 2.03 -13.25 9.66
N ASN A 80 0.98 -13.78 10.31
CA ASN A 80 -0.16 -14.40 9.63
C ASN A 80 -0.92 -13.34 8.81
N CYS A 81 -0.28 -12.77 7.80
CA CYS A 81 -1.00 -12.31 6.64
C CYS A 81 -1.31 -13.59 5.89
N THR A 82 -2.58 -13.98 5.81
CA THR A 82 -3.01 -15.08 4.95
C THR A 82 -2.47 -14.78 3.56
N MET A 83 -1.36 -15.43 3.21
CA MET A 83 -0.94 -15.59 1.84
C MET A 83 -2.08 -16.42 1.27
N SER A 84 -3.10 -15.76 0.69
CA SER A 84 -4.01 -16.48 -0.18
C SER A 84 -3.12 -16.90 -1.34
N ASP A 85 -2.60 -18.11 -1.24
CA ASP A 85 -2.00 -18.82 -2.35
C ASP A 85 -3.09 -18.94 -3.40
N ASN A 86 -3.17 -17.94 -4.27
CA ASN A 86 -3.75 -18.13 -5.58
C ASN A 86 -2.76 -19.00 -6.34
N GLN A 87 -2.71 -20.29 -6.00
CA GLN A 87 -2.39 -21.35 -6.94
C GLN A 87 -3.49 -21.34 -8.00
N ALA A 88 -3.34 -20.45 -8.97
CA ALA A 88 -3.95 -20.64 -10.28
C ALA A 88 -3.00 -21.55 -11.06
N ALA A 89 -3.27 -22.84 -10.99
CA ALA A 89 -2.87 -23.81 -12.01
C ALA A 89 -3.78 -23.65 -13.24
#